data_AF-A0A953UXU5-F1
#
_entry.id   AF-A0A953UXU5-F1
#
_cell.length_a   1.000
_cell.length_b   1.000
_cell.length_c   1.000
_cell.angle_alpha   90.00
_cell.angle_beta   90.00
_cell.angle_gamma   90.00
#
_symmetry.space_group_name_H-M   'P 1'
#
loop_
_entity.id
_entity.type
_entity.pdbx_description
1 polymer ?
#
loop_
_entity_poly.entity_id
_entity_poly.type
_entity_poly.pdbx_seq_one_letter_code
_entity_poly.pdbx_strand_id
1 'polypeptide(L)'
;MQNHPVLIILSLAAIFATLFGFAELFLGRHPWLSLPDIEARDSVNGSSRVLPFTVRNTSIFAIRTSALNCYVNLAYVMDANRKTIILRDFSYSKGAVTIEPEVNYYCDSEIISMDKDRRLILGFPDGQHLASPPSDFVPPLTVIKLCVGITGNYTTLGIKRNFRSARFQWPADPENRQWIKGTIAFDDDQSKWVPLSSKLGASYGLRALTAKNADGTTHLLPDALKCDVVN
;
A
#
# COMPACT_ATOMS: atom_id res chain seq x y z
N MET A 1 60.19 13.49 -23.93
CA MET A 1 59.57 12.16 -24.17
C MET A 1 59.60 11.42 -22.83
N GLN A 2 58.54 10.85 -22.26
CA GLN A 2 57.12 10.86 -22.51
C GLN A 2 56.45 10.39 -21.20
N ASN A 3 55.28 10.95 -20.91
CA ASN A 3 54.47 10.76 -19.71
C ASN A 3 54.09 9.29 -19.42
N HIS A 4 54.24 8.84 -18.16
CA HIS A 4 53.48 7.69 -17.63
C HIS A 4 52.76 8.00 -16.29
N PRO A 5 51.75 8.90 -16.27
CA PRO A 5 50.82 9.04 -15.15
C PRO A 5 49.66 8.03 -15.18
N VAL A 6 49.52 7.22 -16.24
CA VAL A 6 48.32 6.39 -16.48
C VAL A 6 48.26 5.15 -15.57
N LEU A 7 49.39 4.61 -15.11
CA LEU A 7 49.40 3.35 -14.36
C LEU A 7 49.01 3.49 -12.87
N ILE A 8 49.19 4.67 -12.28
CA ILE A 8 48.91 4.92 -10.86
C ILE A 8 47.42 5.23 -10.63
N ILE A 9 46.73 5.80 -11.63
CA ILE A 9 45.32 6.19 -11.51
C ILE A 9 44.40 4.96 -11.59
N LEU A 10 44.74 3.94 -12.39
CA LEU A 10 43.95 2.70 -12.52
C LEU A 10 43.96 1.84 -11.24
N SER A 11 45.06 1.84 -10.49
CA SER A 11 45.20 1.07 -9.25
C SER A 11 44.43 1.71 -8.09
N LEU A 12 44.41 3.04 -7.99
CA LEU A 12 43.58 3.75 -7.00
C LEU A 12 42.08 3.62 -7.26
N ALA A 13 41.64 3.62 -8.52
CA ALA A 13 40.24 3.42 -8.87
C ALA A 13 39.73 2.01 -8.53
N ALA A 14 40.56 0.97 -8.73
CA ALA A 14 40.22 -0.41 -8.36
C ALA A 14 40.15 -0.63 -6.83
N ILE A 15 41.01 0.05 -6.07
CA ILE A 15 41.00 0.02 -4.60
C ILE A 15 39.79 0.79 -4.04
N PHE A 16 39.42 1.93 -4.64
CA PHE A 16 38.20 2.65 -4.24
C PHE A 16 36.92 1.86 -4.58
N ALA A 17 36.85 1.21 -5.74
CA ALA A 17 35.70 0.39 -6.13
C ALA A 17 35.52 -0.85 -5.23
N THR A 18 36.62 -1.48 -4.80
CA THR A 18 36.58 -2.60 -3.86
C THR A 18 36.22 -2.14 -2.45
N LEU A 19 36.76 -1.02 -1.95
CA LEU A 19 36.38 -0.46 -0.64
C LEU A 19 34.93 0.02 -0.58
N PHE A 20 34.39 0.63 -1.64
CA PHE A 20 32.96 0.99 -1.69
C PHE A 20 32.05 -0.24 -1.75
N GLY A 21 32.39 -1.26 -2.54
CA GLY A 21 31.64 -2.52 -2.56
C GLY A 21 31.67 -3.26 -1.21
N PHE A 22 32.81 -3.22 -0.50
CA PHE A 22 32.93 -3.81 0.84
C PHE A 22 32.22 -2.99 1.92
N ALA A 23 32.24 -1.66 1.87
CA ALA A 23 31.49 -0.82 2.80
C ALA A 23 29.98 -1.07 2.69
N GLU A 24 29.45 -1.27 1.48
CA GLU A 24 28.05 -1.66 1.27
C GLU A 24 27.72 -3.07 1.79
N LEU A 25 28.66 -4.01 1.69
CA LEU A 25 28.60 -5.33 2.33
C LEU A 25 28.53 -5.24 3.87
N PHE A 26 29.29 -4.34 4.50
CA PHE A 26 29.29 -4.14 5.95
C PHE A 26 28.12 -3.30 6.47
N LEU A 27 27.54 -2.43 5.64
CA LEU A 27 26.35 -1.62 5.96
C LEU A 27 25.02 -2.34 5.66
N GLY A 28 25.07 -3.61 5.23
CA GLY A 28 23.88 -4.46 4.98
C GLY A 28 23.08 -4.12 3.72
N ARG A 29 23.52 -3.11 2.95
CA ARG A 29 22.95 -2.74 1.66
C ARG A 29 23.69 -3.50 0.57
N HIS A 30 23.25 -4.72 0.26
CA HIS A 30 23.72 -5.43 -0.92
C HIS A 30 23.03 -4.83 -2.15
N PRO A 31 23.71 -4.05 -3.01
CA PRO A 31 23.07 -3.37 -4.14
C PRO A 31 22.48 -4.35 -5.16
N TRP A 32 22.97 -5.60 -5.19
CA TRP A 32 22.43 -6.70 -5.98
C TRP A 32 21.22 -7.42 -5.34
N LEU A 33 20.88 -7.13 -4.08
CA LEU A 33 19.67 -7.60 -3.39
C LEU A 33 18.70 -6.42 -3.23
N SER A 34 18.18 -5.95 -4.36
CA SER A 34 17.18 -4.90 -4.40
C SER A 34 15.83 -5.38 -3.86
N LEU A 35 15.04 -4.43 -3.35
CA LEU A 35 13.66 -4.70 -2.95
C LEU A 35 12.82 -5.00 -4.19
N PRO A 36 11.77 -5.85 -4.07
CA PRO A 36 10.80 -6.00 -5.15
C PRO A 36 10.27 -4.63 -5.57
N ASP A 37 10.23 -4.39 -6.88
CA ASP A 37 9.58 -3.21 -7.42
C ASP A 37 8.08 -3.48 -7.52
N ILE A 38 7.28 -2.47 -7.19
CA ILE A 38 5.83 -2.61 -7.09
C ILE A 38 5.20 -1.45 -7.83
N GLU A 39 4.46 -1.81 -8.87
CA GLU A 39 3.72 -0.86 -9.69
C GLU A 39 2.21 -1.16 -9.59
N ALA A 40 1.42 -0.13 -9.33
CA ALA A 40 -0.03 -0.20 -9.53
C ALA A 40 -0.32 -0.28 -11.04
N ARG A 41 -1.26 -1.13 -11.45
CA ARG A 41 -1.78 -1.12 -12.83
C ARG A 41 -3.11 -0.38 -12.87
N ASP A 42 -3.22 0.54 -13.82
CA ASP A 42 -4.51 1.13 -14.16
C ASP A 42 -5.43 0.06 -14.74
N SER A 43 -6.67 0.05 -14.29
CA SER A 43 -7.74 -0.70 -14.94
C SER A 43 -8.38 0.17 -16.01
N VAL A 44 -8.52 -0.38 -17.22
CA VAL A 44 -9.13 0.30 -18.39
C VAL A 44 -10.57 0.78 -18.11
N ASN A 45 -11.26 0.19 -17.13
CA ASN A 45 -12.64 0.52 -16.79
C ASN A 45 -12.79 1.52 -15.63
N GLY A 46 -11.69 2.06 -15.06
CA GLY A 46 -11.74 2.98 -13.93
C GLY A 46 -12.43 2.41 -12.68
N SER A 47 -12.54 1.08 -12.60
CA SER A 47 -13.17 0.38 -11.48
C SER A 47 -12.16 0.10 -10.38
N SER A 48 -12.53 0.40 -9.14
CA SER A 48 -11.78 0.00 -7.95
C SER A 48 -11.79 -1.52 -7.71
N ARG A 49 -12.56 -2.29 -8.48
CA ARG A 49 -12.80 -3.74 -8.25
C ARG A 49 -11.69 -4.65 -8.75
N VAL A 50 -10.80 -4.17 -9.63
CA VAL A 50 -9.77 -5.01 -10.26
C VAL A 50 -8.44 -4.30 -10.12
N LEU A 51 -7.74 -4.53 -9.01
CA LEU A 51 -6.52 -3.82 -8.65
C LEU A 51 -5.31 -4.76 -8.56
N PRO A 52 -4.77 -5.23 -9.70
CA PRO A 52 -3.50 -5.93 -9.69
C PRO A 52 -2.36 -4.93 -9.47
N PHE A 53 -1.54 -5.19 -8.46
CA PHE A 53 -0.19 -4.70 -8.39
C PHE A 53 0.71 -5.67 -9.13
N THR A 54 1.66 -5.16 -9.91
CA THR A 54 2.75 -5.98 -10.42
C THR A 54 3.90 -5.90 -9.45
N VAL A 55 4.27 -7.03 -8.88
CA VAL A 55 5.45 -7.18 -8.04
C VAL A 55 6.55 -7.78 -8.91
N ARG A 56 7.62 -7.03 -9.15
CA ARG A 56 8.74 -7.44 -9.99
C ARG A 56 9.96 -7.75 -9.15
N ASN A 57 10.62 -8.86 -9.48
CA ASN A 57 11.95 -9.11 -8.95
C ASN A 57 12.97 -8.25 -9.71
N THR A 58 13.55 -7.27 -9.02
CA THR A 58 14.63 -6.44 -9.56
C THR A 58 16.01 -6.96 -9.18
N SER A 59 16.08 -7.99 -8.32
CA SER A 59 17.32 -8.64 -7.93
C SER A 59 17.83 -9.54 -9.06
N ILE A 60 19.15 -9.66 -9.19
CA ILE A 60 19.78 -10.63 -10.08
C ILE A 60 19.58 -12.08 -9.60
N PHE A 61 19.08 -12.25 -8.36
CA PHE A 61 18.75 -13.54 -7.77
C PHE A 61 17.23 -13.72 -7.64
N ALA A 62 16.79 -14.94 -7.91
CA ALA A 62 15.42 -15.40 -7.67
C ALA A 62 14.90 -15.09 -6.26
N ILE A 63 13.67 -14.58 -6.18
CA ILE A 63 12.91 -14.44 -4.92
C ILE A 63 11.97 -15.63 -4.81
N ARG A 64 12.43 -16.67 -4.11
CA ARG A 64 11.78 -17.99 -4.11
C ARG A 64 10.52 -18.08 -3.26
N THR A 65 10.40 -17.24 -2.24
CA THR A 65 9.22 -17.23 -1.36
C THR A 65 9.05 -15.83 -0.81
N SER A 66 7.84 -15.29 -0.97
CA SER A 66 7.45 -14.03 -0.35
C SER A 66 6.12 -14.18 0.36
N ALA A 67 6.08 -13.84 1.65
CA ALA A 67 4.81 -13.69 2.35
C ALA A 67 4.37 -12.24 2.16
N LEU A 68 3.48 -12.02 1.20
CA LEU A 68 2.98 -10.69 0.89
C LEU A 68 1.73 -10.39 1.72
N ASN A 69 1.63 -9.13 2.12
CA ASN A 69 0.52 -8.60 2.88
C ASN A 69 0.07 -7.30 2.22
N CYS A 70 -1.24 -7.17 2.06
CA CYS A 70 -1.85 -5.90 1.74
C CYS A 70 -2.06 -5.15 3.05
N TYR A 71 -1.37 -4.03 3.20
CA TYR A 71 -1.54 -3.12 4.32
C TYR A 71 -2.37 -1.95 3.84
N VAL A 72 -3.58 -1.82 4.38
CA VAL A 72 -4.47 -0.70 4.10
C VAL A 72 -4.32 0.31 5.22
N ASN A 73 -3.76 1.47 4.88
CA ASN A 73 -3.65 2.57 5.82
C ASN A 73 -4.98 3.29 6.00
N LEU A 74 -5.75 3.42 4.92
CA LEU A 74 -7.04 4.09 4.91
C LEU A 74 -7.94 3.43 3.88
N ALA A 75 -9.14 3.07 4.28
CA ALA A 75 -10.26 2.88 3.38
C ALA A 75 -11.42 3.75 3.84
N TYR A 76 -11.86 4.63 2.96
CA TYR A 76 -13.03 5.47 3.11
C TYR A 76 -14.09 5.00 2.13
N VAL A 77 -15.18 4.48 2.67
CA VAL A 77 -16.20 3.74 1.92
C VAL A 77 -17.55 4.36 2.21
N MET A 78 -18.44 4.33 1.23
CA MET A 78 -19.80 4.83 1.34
C MET A 78 -20.80 3.73 0.99
N ASP A 79 -21.86 3.61 1.78
CA ASP A 79 -22.94 2.68 1.53
C ASP A 79 -24.01 3.27 0.57
N ALA A 80 -25.02 2.48 0.21
CA ALA A 80 -26.09 2.93 -0.68
C ALA A 80 -26.92 4.10 -0.14
N ASN A 81 -26.95 4.28 1.19
CA ASN A 81 -27.65 5.36 1.89
C ASN A 81 -26.75 6.57 2.18
N ARG A 82 -25.57 6.63 1.57
CA ARG A 82 -24.55 7.67 1.77
C ARG A 82 -23.98 7.74 3.20
N LYS A 83 -24.09 6.66 3.97
CA LYS A 83 -23.36 6.51 5.23
C LYS A 83 -21.93 6.14 4.93
N THR A 84 -20.99 6.80 5.60
CA THR A 84 -19.57 6.59 5.35
C THR A 84 -18.89 5.82 6.46
N ILE A 85 -17.97 4.94 6.07
CA ILE A 85 -17.15 4.11 6.94
C ILE A 85 -15.69 4.52 6.72
N ILE A 86 -14.97 4.78 7.79
CA ILE A 86 -13.52 4.99 7.75
C ILE A 86 -12.86 3.80 8.44
N LEU A 87 -11.90 3.18 7.76
CA LEU A 87 -11.11 2.06 8.26
C LEU A 87 -9.64 2.43 8.13
N ARG A 88 -8.84 2.21 9.17
CA ARG A 88 -7.40 2.48 9.12
C ARG A 88 -6.56 1.36 9.71
N ASP A 89 -5.35 1.28 9.18
CA ASP A 89 -4.23 0.49 9.70
C ASP A 89 -4.55 -0.99 9.91
N PHE A 90 -5.07 -1.63 8.88
CA PHE A 90 -5.32 -3.07 8.87
C PHE A 90 -4.49 -3.78 7.80
N SER A 91 -4.22 -5.06 8.02
CA SER A 91 -3.45 -5.89 7.10
C SER A 91 -4.06 -7.25 6.95
N TYR A 92 -3.94 -7.81 5.76
CA TYR A 92 -4.42 -9.13 5.42
C TYR A 92 -3.46 -9.77 4.41
N SER A 93 -3.30 -11.09 4.54
CA SER A 93 -2.42 -11.89 3.71
C SER A 93 -3.22 -12.88 2.88
N LYS A 94 -2.83 -13.04 1.62
CA LYS A 94 -3.29 -14.14 0.75
C LYS A 94 -2.42 -15.39 0.89
N GLY A 95 -1.37 -15.34 1.71
CA GLY A 95 -0.38 -16.40 1.85
C GLY A 95 0.90 -16.12 1.04
N ALA A 96 1.71 -17.17 0.88
CA ALA A 96 3.00 -17.07 0.20
C ALA A 96 2.84 -17.07 -1.33
N VAL A 97 3.61 -16.22 -2.01
CA VAL A 97 3.71 -16.18 -3.47
C VAL A 97 5.18 -16.23 -3.90
N THR A 98 5.42 -16.80 -5.07
CA THR A 98 6.72 -16.81 -5.75
C THR A 98 6.79 -15.65 -6.73
N ILE A 99 7.89 -14.89 -6.75
CA ILE A 99 8.07 -13.71 -7.60
C ILE A 99 9.16 -14.02 -8.64
N GLU A 100 8.77 -14.60 -9.79
CA GLU A 100 9.71 -14.92 -10.87
C GLU A 100 9.04 -14.84 -12.26
N PRO A 101 9.43 -13.89 -13.15
CA PRO A 101 10.15 -12.64 -12.89
C PRO A 101 9.25 -11.55 -12.27
N GLU A 102 7.94 -11.69 -12.45
CA GLU A 102 6.92 -10.81 -11.89
C GLU A 102 5.68 -11.62 -11.49
N VAL A 103 4.90 -11.11 -10.56
CA VAL A 103 3.61 -11.69 -10.16
C VAL A 103 2.58 -10.58 -10.03
N ASN A 104 1.33 -10.89 -10.42
CA ASN A 104 0.20 -10.02 -10.14
C ASN A 104 -0.31 -10.32 -8.73
N TYR A 105 -0.26 -9.32 -7.86
CA TYR A 105 -0.73 -9.40 -6.49
C TYR A 105 -1.89 -8.43 -6.28
N TYR A 106 -3.02 -8.95 -5.82
CA TYR A 106 -4.27 -8.19 -5.76
C TYR A 106 -4.52 -7.77 -4.32
N CYS A 107 -4.58 -6.46 -4.07
CA CYS A 107 -5.01 -5.88 -2.79
C CYS A 107 -6.38 -5.20 -2.93
N ASP A 108 -7.25 -5.79 -3.75
CA ASP A 108 -8.47 -5.18 -4.31
C ASP A 108 -9.53 -4.74 -3.29
N SER A 109 -10.63 -4.17 -3.78
CA SER A 109 -11.73 -3.63 -2.97
C SER A 109 -12.78 -4.65 -2.50
N GLU A 110 -12.70 -5.93 -2.92
CA GLU A 110 -13.54 -6.98 -2.30
C GLU A 110 -13.11 -7.26 -0.86
N ILE A 111 -11.92 -6.76 -0.49
CA ILE A 111 -11.46 -6.68 0.89
C ILE A 111 -12.44 -5.97 1.80
N ILE A 112 -13.34 -5.12 1.28
CA ILE A 112 -14.40 -4.49 2.08
C ILE A 112 -15.72 -4.86 1.43
N SER A 113 -16.34 -5.90 1.97
CA SER A 113 -17.63 -6.40 1.50
C SER A 113 -18.63 -6.45 2.64
N MET A 114 -19.88 -6.72 2.30
CA MET A 114 -20.89 -7.08 3.29
C MET A 114 -21.48 -8.44 2.97
N ASP A 115 -21.69 -9.22 4.02
CA ASP A 115 -22.39 -10.48 3.90
C ASP A 115 -23.93 -10.29 3.96
N LYS A 116 -24.65 -11.42 3.94
CA LYS A 116 -26.12 -11.43 3.99
C LYS A 116 -26.68 -10.95 5.34
N ASP A 117 -25.89 -11.02 6.40
CA ASP A 117 -26.25 -10.61 7.77
C ASP A 117 -25.88 -9.14 8.04
N ARG A 118 -25.49 -8.39 7.01
CA ARG A 118 -25.04 -6.98 7.09
C ARG A 118 -23.83 -6.77 8.00
N ARG A 119 -22.95 -7.77 8.08
CA ARG A 119 -21.64 -7.62 8.70
C ARG A 119 -20.66 -7.09 7.68
N LEU A 120 -19.83 -6.14 8.11
CA LEU A 120 -18.70 -5.68 7.32
C LEU A 120 -17.61 -6.74 7.36
N ILE A 121 -17.21 -7.22 6.19
CA ILE A 121 -16.12 -8.19 6.03
C ILE A 121 -14.90 -7.44 5.52
N LEU A 122 -13.79 -7.58 6.24
CA LEU A 122 -12.51 -6.93 5.98
C LEU A 122 -11.42 -7.98 5.68
N GLY A 123 -11.00 -8.13 4.43
CA GLY A 123 -9.91 -9.02 4.01
C GLY A 123 -10.29 -9.96 2.86
N PHE A 124 -9.46 -10.98 2.61
CA PHE A 124 -9.64 -11.87 1.47
C PHE A 124 -10.73 -12.93 1.75
N PRO A 125 -11.66 -13.19 0.81
CA PRO A 125 -12.65 -14.26 0.94
C PRO A 125 -12.01 -15.63 1.19
N ASP A 126 -10.95 -15.95 0.46
CA ASP A 126 -10.21 -17.22 0.56
C ASP A 126 -8.96 -17.11 1.46
N GLY A 127 -8.89 -16.09 2.32
CA GLY A 127 -7.72 -15.82 3.15
C GLY A 127 -8.09 -15.27 4.53
N GLN A 128 -7.19 -14.47 5.08
CA GLN A 128 -7.45 -13.79 6.35
C GLN A 128 -8.51 -12.70 6.17
N HIS A 129 -9.55 -12.75 7.00
CA HIS A 129 -10.58 -11.73 7.06
C HIS A 129 -11.05 -11.50 8.50
N LEU A 130 -11.58 -10.30 8.74
CA LEU A 130 -12.29 -9.91 9.96
C LEU A 130 -13.75 -9.65 9.61
N ALA A 131 -14.65 -9.92 10.56
CA ALA A 131 -16.06 -9.58 10.43
C ALA A 131 -16.47 -8.67 11.58
N SER A 132 -17.17 -7.57 11.28
CA SER A 132 -17.81 -6.76 12.31
C SER A 132 -19.05 -7.46 12.86
N PRO A 133 -19.58 -7.02 14.02
CA PRO A 133 -20.97 -7.27 14.36
C PRO A 133 -21.92 -6.77 13.25
N PRO A 134 -23.17 -7.28 13.20
CA PRO A 134 -24.19 -6.76 12.29
C PRO A 134 -24.35 -5.24 12.41
N SER A 135 -24.48 -4.58 11.27
CA SER A 135 -24.52 -3.12 11.17
C SER A 135 -25.76 -2.63 10.42
N ASP A 136 -26.00 -1.33 10.48
CA ASP A 136 -27.08 -0.65 9.76
C ASP A 136 -26.66 -0.12 8.37
N PHE A 137 -25.51 -0.58 7.86
CA PHE A 137 -25.01 -0.29 6.52
C PHE A 137 -25.78 -1.08 5.45
N VAL A 138 -25.93 -0.49 4.28
CA VAL A 138 -26.72 -1.05 3.17
C VAL A 138 -25.88 -1.20 1.90
N PRO A 139 -25.82 -2.39 1.29
CA PRO A 139 -25.02 -2.60 0.08
C PRO A 139 -25.66 -1.90 -1.14
N PRO A 140 -24.88 -1.58 -2.19
CA PRO A 140 -23.45 -1.85 -2.33
C PRO A 140 -22.57 -0.86 -1.54
N LEU A 141 -21.41 -1.33 -1.12
CA LEU A 141 -20.33 -0.47 -0.64
C LEU A 141 -19.55 0.09 -1.82
N THR A 142 -19.29 1.39 -1.80
CA THR A 142 -18.54 2.13 -2.81
C THR A 142 -17.30 2.72 -2.16
N VAL A 143 -16.12 2.34 -2.65
CA VAL A 143 -14.86 2.93 -2.19
C VAL A 143 -14.77 4.37 -2.69
N ILE A 144 -14.64 5.32 -1.77
CA ILE A 144 -14.44 6.75 -2.05
C ILE A 144 -12.95 7.07 -2.07
N LYS A 145 -12.20 6.53 -1.11
CA LYS A 145 -10.74 6.66 -1.03
C LYS A 145 -10.12 5.39 -0.46
N LEU A 146 -9.01 4.94 -1.01
CA LEU A 146 -8.24 3.79 -0.54
C LEU A 146 -6.76 4.12 -0.61
N CYS A 147 -6.05 3.92 0.49
CA CYS A 147 -4.60 4.03 0.58
C CYS A 147 -4.04 2.67 0.98
N VAL A 148 -3.31 2.03 0.08
CA VAL A 148 -2.80 0.67 0.25
C VAL A 148 -1.31 0.62 -0.04
N GLY A 149 -0.60 -0.24 0.67
CA GLY A 149 0.78 -0.62 0.37
C GLY A 149 0.93 -2.13 0.48
N ILE A 150 1.87 -2.68 -0.27
CA ILE A 150 2.29 -4.07 -0.13
C ILE A 150 3.49 -4.12 0.79
N THR A 151 3.39 -4.95 1.83
CA THR A 151 4.51 -5.26 2.71
C THR A 151 4.76 -6.75 2.67
N GLY A 152 5.93 -7.17 3.12
CA GLY A 152 6.18 -8.59 3.22
C GLY A 152 7.58 -8.91 3.68
N ASN A 153 7.84 -10.20 3.67
CA ASN A 153 9.20 -10.71 3.73
C ASN A 153 9.50 -11.51 2.47
N TYR A 154 10.77 -11.59 2.12
CA TYR A 154 11.25 -12.40 1.03
C TYR A 154 12.55 -13.08 1.40
N THR A 155 12.81 -14.23 0.80
CA THR A 155 14.08 -14.94 0.95
C THR A 155 14.82 -14.93 -0.37
N THR A 156 16.06 -14.44 -0.34
CA THR A 156 16.99 -14.48 -1.46
C THR A 156 18.34 -14.99 -0.96
N LEU A 157 18.94 -15.97 -1.64
CA LEU A 157 20.18 -16.63 -1.20
C LEU A 157 20.14 -17.13 0.26
N GLY A 158 18.98 -17.57 0.75
CA GLY A 158 18.80 -17.99 2.14
C GLY A 158 18.69 -16.86 3.17
N ILE A 159 18.84 -15.59 2.75
CA ILE A 159 18.70 -14.41 3.62
C ILE A 159 17.25 -13.94 3.57
N LYS A 160 16.60 -13.92 4.73
CA LYS A 160 15.27 -13.35 4.90
C LYS A 160 15.36 -11.84 5.07
N ARG A 161 14.60 -11.10 4.28
CA ARG A 161 14.51 -9.63 4.33
C ARG A 161 13.06 -9.21 4.41
N ASN A 162 12.81 -8.09 5.09
CA ASN A 162 11.51 -7.44 5.08
C ASN A 162 11.51 -6.32 4.05
N PHE A 163 10.36 -6.05 3.47
CA PHE A 163 10.18 -4.90 2.62
C PHE A 163 8.81 -4.26 2.85
N ARG A 164 8.75 -2.98 2.55
CA ARG A 164 7.54 -2.19 2.52
C ARG A 164 7.62 -1.36 1.25
N SER A 165 6.60 -1.50 0.41
CA SER A 165 6.47 -0.65 -0.77
C SER A 165 6.06 0.77 -0.41
N ALA A 166 6.20 1.62 -1.42
CA ALA A 166 5.37 2.79 -1.62
C ALA A 166 3.90 2.58 -1.21
N ARG A 167 3.24 3.65 -0.77
CA ARG A 167 1.79 3.67 -0.64
C ARG A 167 1.16 4.20 -1.92
N PHE A 168 0.06 3.59 -2.31
CA PHE A 168 -0.73 3.90 -3.50
C PHE A 168 -2.10 4.38 -3.07
N GLN A 169 -2.63 5.40 -3.75
CA GLN A 169 -3.96 5.96 -3.47
C GLN A 169 -4.87 5.72 -4.65
N TRP A 170 -6.10 5.40 -4.33
CA TRP A 170 -7.20 5.41 -5.25
C TRP A 170 -8.40 6.17 -4.70
N PRO A 171 -9.11 6.91 -5.56
CA PRO A 171 -8.62 7.39 -6.85
C PRO A 171 -7.43 8.36 -6.68
N ALA A 172 -6.76 8.72 -7.77
CA ALA A 172 -5.67 9.70 -7.76
C ALA A 172 -6.12 11.02 -7.15
N ASP A 173 -7.32 11.46 -7.52
CA ASP A 173 -8.05 12.56 -6.92
C ASP A 173 -9.57 12.28 -7.01
N PRO A 174 -10.44 13.02 -6.30
CA PRO A 174 -11.88 12.75 -6.28
C PRO A 174 -12.57 12.81 -7.65
N GLU A 175 -12.01 13.57 -8.60
CA GLU A 175 -12.55 13.78 -9.95
C GLU A 175 -11.94 12.80 -10.97
N ASN A 176 -10.71 12.36 -10.73
CA ASN A 176 -9.97 11.43 -11.58
C ASN A 176 -9.88 10.02 -10.99
N ARG A 177 -10.79 9.15 -11.42
CA ARG A 177 -10.81 7.71 -11.09
C ARG A 177 -9.72 6.92 -11.84
N GLN A 178 -8.46 7.31 -11.64
CA GLN A 178 -7.26 6.63 -12.13
C GLN A 178 -6.32 6.34 -10.95
N TRP A 179 -5.41 5.38 -11.08
CA TRP A 179 -4.35 5.24 -10.10
C TRP A 179 -3.24 6.23 -10.39
N ILE A 180 -2.54 6.62 -9.33
CA ILE A 180 -1.24 7.27 -9.50
C ILE A 180 -0.23 6.16 -9.79
N LYS A 181 0.49 6.28 -10.91
CA LYS A 181 1.66 5.44 -11.17
C LYS A 181 2.76 5.80 -10.15
N GLY A 182 2.77 5.10 -9.02
CA GLY A 182 3.79 5.25 -7.97
C GLY A 182 3.27 5.82 -6.65
N THR A 183 4.21 6.21 -5.78
CA THR A 183 3.93 6.89 -4.50
C THR A 183 3.18 8.20 -4.70
N ILE A 184 2.23 8.47 -3.82
CA ILE A 184 1.44 9.71 -3.83
C ILE A 184 2.22 10.83 -3.11
N ALA A 185 2.09 12.06 -3.59
CA ALA A 185 2.28 13.25 -2.76
C ALA A 185 1.02 13.43 -1.89
N PHE A 186 1.19 13.47 -0.57
CA PHE A 186 0.07 13.48 0.37
C PHE A 186 -0.91 14.62 0.10
N ASP A 187 -2.19 14.27 0.17
CA ASP A 187 -3.26 15.21 -0.10
C ASP A 187 -3.60 16.02 1.15
N ASP A 188 -3.37 17.32 1.12
CA ASP A 188 -3.56 18.17 2.29
C ASP A 188 -5.02 18.55 2.54
N ASP A 189 -5.87 18.54 1.49
CA ASP A 189 -7.28 18.88 1.61
C ASP A 189 -8.14 17.63 1.66
N GLN A 190 -8.58 17.25 2.87
CA GLN A 190 -9.50 16.12 3.03
C GLN A 190 -10.95 16.45 2.65
N SER A 191 -11.34 17.73 2.58
CA SER A 191 -12.73 18.13 2.41
C SER A 191 -13.29 17.71 1.05
N LYS A 192 -12.47 17.76 0.00
CA LYS A 192 -12.83 17.29 -1.35
C LYS A 192 -13.15 15.80 -1.44
N TRP A 193 -12.72 15.01 -0.46
CA TRP A 193 -13.01 13.58 -0.42
C TRP A 193 -14.37 13.27 0.19
N VAL A 194 -14.95 14.19 0.96
CA VAL A 194 -16.22 13.98 1.67
C VAL A 194 -17.37 14.23 0.68
N PRO A 195 -18.14 13.18 0.28
CA PRO A 195 -19.24 13.39 -0.64
C PRO A 195 -20.29 14.31 -0.03
N LEU A 196 -20.88 15.18 -0.85
CA LEU A 196 -22.02 16.01 -0.45
C LEU A 196 -23.11 15.14 0.21
N SER A 197 -23.81 15.67 1.21
CA SER A 197 -24.89 14.97 1.93
C SER A 197 -24.54 13.59 2.53
N SER A 198 -23.26 13.21 2.56
CA SER A 198 -22.83 12.01 3.26
C SER A 198 -22.97 12.17 4.78
N LYS A 199 -23.21 11.06 5.47
CA LYS A 199 -23.29 11.02 6.93
C LYS A 199 -22.22 10.08 7.46
N LEU A 200 -21.46 10.53 8.45
CA LEU A 200 -20.50 9.67 9.13
C LEU A 200 -21.25 8.55 9.86
N GLY A 201 -20.98 7.30 9.47
CA GLY A 201 -21.58 6.11 10.07
C GLY A 201 -20.66 5.50 11.13
N ALA A 202 -19.47 5.07 10.72
CA ALA A 202 -18.50 4.45 11.63
C ALA A 202 -17.06 4.81 11.27
N SER A 203 -16.19 4.75 12.27
CA SER A 203 -14.75 4.92 12.11
C SER A 203 -14.01 3.90 12.96
N TYR A 204 -13.11 3.14 12.32
CA TYR A 204 -12.26 2.13 12.95
C TYR A 204 -10.81 2.46 12.65
N GLY A 205 -9.97 2.48 13.68
CA GLY A 205 -8.54 2.73 13.54
C GLY A 205 -7.83 2.75 14.89
N LEU A 206 -6.50 2.73 14.84
CA LEU A 206 -5.65 2.79 16.03
C LEU A 206 -5.55 4.20 16.64
N ARG A 207 -5.95 5.23 15.89
CA ARG A 207 -6.00 6.62 16.32
C ARG A 207 -7.43 7.16 16.23
N ALA A 208 -7.72 8.22 16.98
CA ALA A 208 -8.97 8.94 16.84
C ALA A 208 -9.08 9.50 15.41
N LEU A 209 -10.24 9.33 14.79
CA LEU A 209 -10.55 9.81 13.43
C LEU A 209 -11.69 10.82 13.43
N THR A 210 -12.41 10.90 14.52
CA THR A 210 -13.64 11.66 14.67
C THR A 210 -13.65 12.30 16.05
N ALA A 211 -14.34 13.43 16.16
CA ALA A 211 -14.58 14.11 17.42
C ALA A 211 -16.02 14.61 17.46
N LYS A 212 -16.51 14.89 18.67
CA LYS A 212 -17.85 15.46 18.88
C LYS A 212 -17.75 16.95 19.10
N ASN A 213 -18.64 17.69 18.45
CA ASN A 213 -18.91 19.09 18.74
C ASN A 213 -19.71 19.23 20.04
N ALA A 214 -19.78 20.46 20.57
CA ALA A 214 -20.55 20.77 21.78
C ALA A 214 -22.06 20.47 21.64
N ASP A 215 -22.59 20.50 20.42
CA ASP A 215 -23.98 20.15 20.08
C ASP A 215 -24.21 18.63 19.93
N GLY A 216 -23.18 17.82 20.16
CA GLY A 216 -23.22 16.36 20.03
C GLY A 216 -23.03 15.83 18.61
N THR A 217 -22.93 16.70 17.60
CA THR A 217 -22.65 16.28 16.22
C THR A 217 -21.21 15.74 16.09
N THR A 218 -21.02 14.71 15.26
CA THR A 218 -19.69 14.12 15.05
C THR A 218 -19.07 14.66 13.77
N HIS A 219 -17.81 15.11 13.84
CA HIS A 219 -17.04 15.60 12.71
C HIS A 219 -15.73 14.81 12.54
N LEU A 220 -15.14 14.89 11.36
CA LEU A 220 -13.84 14.30 11.06
C LEU A 220 -12.72 15.15 11.66
N LEU A 221 -11.78 14.50 12.34
CA LEU A 221 -10.55 15.18 12.75
C LEU A 221 -9.72 15.60 11.54
N PRO A 222 -8.83 16.60 11.68
CA PRO A 222 -7.80 16.86 10.68
C PRO A 222 -7.05 15.57 10.37
N ASP A 223 -6.73 15.36 9.09
CA ASP A 223 -5.97 14.21 8.60
C ASP A 223 -6.66 12.83 8.70
N ALA A 224 -7.94 12.78 9.08
CA ALA A 224 -8.72 11.54 9.16
C ALA A 224 -8.77 10.81 7.81
N LEU A 225 -8.77 11.54 6.69
CA LEU A 225 -8.76 10.99 5.33
C LEU A 225 -7.44 11.16 4.58
N LYS A 226 -6.35 11.55 5.26
CA LYS A 226 -5.02 11.58 4.65
C LYS A 226 -4.44 10.18 4.58
N CYS A 227 -3.82 9.81 3.46
CA CYS A 227 -2.89 8.69 3.47
C CYS A 227 -1.68 9.11 4.31
N ASP A 228 -1.19 8.31 5.25
CA ASP A 228 0.01 8.68 6.02
C ASP A 228 1.31 8.35 5.24
N VAL A 229 2.45 8.84 5.71
CA VAL A 229 3.74 8.17 5.47
C VAL A 229 3.94 7.25 6.67
N VAL A 230 4.24 5.96 6.49
CA VAL A 230 4.90 5.25 7.60
C VAL A 230 6.37 5.48 7.43
N ASN A 231 6.98 6.18 8.39
CA ASN A 231 8.42 6.12 8.59
C ASN A 231 8.82 4.74 9.11
#